data_AF-A0A5C4TDI2-F1
#
_entry.id   AF-A0A5C4TDI2-F1
#
_cell.length_a   1.000
_cell.length_b   1.000
_cell.length_c   1.000
_cell.angle_alpha   90.00
_cell.angle_beta   90.00
_cell.angle_gamma   90.00
#
_symmetry.space_group_name_H-M   'P 1'
#
loop_
_entity.id
_entity.type
_entity.pdbx_description
1 polymer ?
#
loop_
_entity_poly.entity_id
_entity_poly.type
_entity_poly.pdbx_seq_one_letter_code
_entity_poly.pdbx_strand_id
1 'polypeptide(L)'
;MQPAVFPKPPDRRLEQILSPNHPLCKDDVVWVLEFVKKKVAEQDPRLLDLPQPRLLKNFQHFAEAATMLLQRRPSCVNEADRLRSSLIEATYGLTSDPASPRR
;
A
#
# COMPACT_ATOMS: atom_id res chain seq x y z
N MET A 1 33.99 -3.19 2.67
CA MET A 1 33.07 -2.06 2.36
C MET A 1 31.69 -2.64 2.15
N GLN A 2 30.74 -2.38 3.06
CA GLN A 2 29.33 -2.77 2.85
C GLN A 2 28.68 -1.75 1.91
N PRO A 3 27.86 -2.16 0.93
CA PRO A 3 27.22 -1.21 0.03
C PRO A 3 26.10 -0.49 0.79
N ALA A 4 26.10 0.84 0.69
CA ALA A 4 25.03 1.67 1.23
C ALA A 4 23.69 1.27 0.59
N VAL A 5 22.76 0.80 1.41
CA VAL A 5 21.37 0.55 0.99
C VAL A 5 20.72 1.92 0.78
N PHE A 6 20.82 2.44 -0.43
CA PHE A 6 20.07 3.63 -0.81
C PHE A 6 18.58 3.34 -0.61
N PRO A 7 17.84 4.16 0.15
CA PRO A 7 16.40 3.95 0.29
C PRO A 7 15.79 4.06 -1.10
N LYS A 8 15.22 2.95 -1.58
CA LYS A 8 14.43 2.96 -2.82
C LYS A 8 13.35 4.03 -2.66
N PRO A 9 13.02 4.80 -3.72
CA PRO A 9 11.88 5.70 -3.70
C PRO A 9 10.66 4.94 -3.13
N PRO A 10 9.87 5.56 -2.24
CA PRO A 10 8.79 4.87 -1.54
C PRO A 10 7.82 4.17 -2.51
N ASP A 11 7.61 4.74 -3.69
CA ASP A 11 6.77 4.14 -4.74
C ASP A 11 7.32 2.79 -5.26
N ARG A 12 8.65 2.65 -5.41
CA ARG A 12 9.28 1.37 -5.78
C ARG A 12 9.17 0.31 -4.69
N ARG A 13 9.15 0.73 -3.42
CA ARG A 13 8.94 -0.18 -2.29
C ARG A 13 7.49 -0.64 -2.24
N LEU A 14 6.55 0.28 -2.49
CA LEU A 14 5.13 -0.02 -2.59
C LEU A 14 4.86 -1.05 -3.70
N GLU A 15 5.36 -0.82 -4.91
CA GLU A 15 5.24 -1.76 -6.04
C GLU A 15 5.78 -3.16 -5.72
N GLN A 16 6.91 -3.23 -5.02
CA GLN A 16 7.51 -4.50 -4.60
C GLN A 16 6.59 -5.25 -3.63
N ILE A 17 6.06 -4.56 -2.62
CA ILE A 17 5.17 -5.15 -1.61
C ILE A 17 3.86 -5.65 -2.23
N LEU A 18 3.30 -4.89 -3.18
CA LEU A 18 2.06 -5.24 -3.86
C LEU A 18 2.23 -6.34 -4.93
N SER A 19 3.46 -6.71 -5.27
CA SER A 19 3.73 -7.77 -6.24
C SER A 19 3.24 -9.13 -5.72
N PRO A 20 2.59 -9.96 -6.57
CA PRO A 20 2.21 -11.32 -6.19
C PRO A 20 3.43 -12.22 -5.92
N ASN A 21 4.59 -11.88 -6.49
CA ASN A 21 5.83 -12.63 -6.33
C ASN A 21 6.57 -12.32 -5.01
N HIS A 22 6.12 -11.30 -4.26
CA HIS A 22 6.72 -10.90 -3.00
C HIS A 22 5.92 -11.50 -1.82
N PRO A 23 6.53 -12.29 -0.93
CA PRO A 23 5.83 -12.81 0.24
C PRO A 23 5.48 -11.67 1.19
N LEU A 24 4.18 -11.45 1.40
CA LEU A 24 3.70 -10.35 2.23
C LEU A 24 3.95 -10.64 3.71
N CYS A 25 4.83 -9.88 4.35
CA CYS A 25 5.08 -9.98 5.78
C CYS A 25 4.36 -8.87 6.55
N LYS A 26 4.25 -9.03 7.88
CA LYS A 26 3.59 -8.04 8.74
C LYS A 26 4.20 -6.64 8.61
N ASP A 27 5.53 -6.56 8.53
CA ASP A 27 6.25 -5.29 8.45
C ASP A 27 5.96 -4.56 7.12
N ASP A 28 5.75 -5.30 6.04
CA ASP A 28 5.34 -4.73 4.75
C ASP A 28 3.95 -4.11 4.84
N VAL A 29 3.01 -4.80 5.47
CA VAL A 29 1.64 -4.31 5.66
C VAL A 29 1.64 -3.04 6.51
N VAL A 30 2.34 -3.06 7.65
CA VAL A 30 2.48 -1.89 8.52
C VAL A 30 3.13 -0.74 7.76
N TRP A 31 4.17 -1.01 6.97
CA TRP A 31 4.83 0.00 6.17
C TRP A 31 3.87 0.63 5.14
N VAL A 32 3.04 -0.15 4.45
CA VAL A 32 2.05 0.37 3.50
C VAL A 32 1.00 1.22 4.21
N LEU A 33 0.51 0.80 5.38
CA LEU A 33 -0.47 1.58 6.14
C LEU A 33 0.12 2.93 6.62
N GLU A 34 1.36 2.95 7.09
CA GLU A 34 2.05 4.20 7.44
C GLU A 34 2.29 5.09 6.21
N PHE A 35 2.61 4.49 5.07
CA PHE A 35 2.74 5.22 3.80
C PHE A 35 1.41 5.88 3.41
N VAL A 36 0.28 5.17 3.43
CA VAL A 36 -1.05 5.74 3.13
C VAL A 36 -1.40 6.86 4.10
N LYS A 37 -1.23 6.66 5.41
CA LYS A 37 -1.46 7.69 6.43
C LYS A 37 -0.63 8.94 6.15
N LYS A 38 0.64 8.77 5.83
CA LYS A 38 1.54 9.88 5.49
C LYS A 38 1.02 10.65 4.27
N LYS A 39 0.61 9.95 3.21
CA LYS A 39 0.07 10.59 1.99
C LYS A 39 -1.24 11.33 2.22
N VAL A 40 -2.11 10.80 3.07
CA VAL A 40 -3.34 11.49 3.49
C VAL A 40 -3.02 12.75 4.30
N ALA A 41 -2.09 12.65 5.25
CA ALA A 41 -1.68 13.80 6.07
C ALA A 41 -0.99 14.90 5.25
N GLU A 42 -0.23 14.52 4.22
CA GLU A 42 0.39 15.43 3.26
C GLU A 42 -0.61 16.02 2.25
N GLN A 43 -1.87 15.58 2.26
CA GLN A 43 -2.88 15.95 1.27
C GLN A 43 -2.36 15.73 -0.17
N ASP A 44 -1.75 14.58 -0.43
CA ASP A 44 -1.15 14.24 -1.73
C ASP A 44 -2.16 14.54 -2.86
N PRO A 45 -1.80 15.37 -3.86
CA PRO A 45 -2.73 15.78 -4.92
C PRO A 45 -3.39 14.59 -5.63
N ARG A 46 -2.66 13.47 -5.76
CA ARG A 46 -3.19 12.26 -6.39
C ARG A 46 -4.36 11.64 -5.62
N LEU A 47 -4.48 11.91 -4.32
CA LEU A 47 -5.65 11.54 -3.52
C LEU A 47 -6.76 12.58 -3.64
N LEU A 48 -6.41 13.87 -3.63
CA LEU A 48 -7.40 14.96 -3.76
C LEU A 48 -8.12 14.94 -5.10
N ASP A 49 -7.45 14.49 -6.16
CA ASP A 49 -8.02 14.36 -7.51
C ASP A 49 -8.93 13.12 -7.67
N LEU A 50 -8.97 12.21 -6.68
CA LEU A 50 -9.83 11.03 -6.75
C LEU A 50 -11.29 11.39 -6.46
N PRO A 51 -12.25 10.77 -7.18
CA PRO A 51 -13.66 10.89 -6.84
C PRO A 51 -13.95 10.43 -5.41
N GLN A 52 -14.88 11.09 -4.72
CA GLN A 52 -15.25 10.75 -3.34
C GLN A 52 -15.62 9.25 -3.13
N PRO A 53 -16.37 8.58 -4.02
CA PRO A 53 -16.63 7.14 -3.87
C PRO A 53 -15.35 6.29 -3.87
N ARG A 54 -14.33 6.69 -4.64
CA ARG A 54 -13.02 6.02 -4.67
C ARG A 54 -12.26 6.23 -3.37
N LEU A 55 -12.29 7.44 -2.81
CA LEU A 55 -11.69 7.73 -1.51
C LEU A 55 -12.31 6.91 -0.37
N LEU A 56 -13.64 6.77 -0.37
CA LEU A 56 -14.34 5.91 0.59
C LEU A 56 -13.92 4.45 0.44
N LYS A 57 -13.76 3.95 -0.80
CA LYS A 57 -13.25 2.60 -1.06
C LYS A 57 -11.81 2.42 -0.58
N ASN A 58 -10.93 3.38 -0.83
CA ASN A 58 -9.55 3.36 -0.30
C ASN A 58 -9.55 3.27 1.23
N PHE A 59 -10.36 4.10 1.89
CA PHE A 59 -10.48 4.10 3.36
C PHE A 59 -11.03 2.77 3.89
N GLN A 60 -12.07 2.22 3.27
CA GLN A 60 -12.63 0.92 3.66
C GLN A 60 -11.56 -0.17 3.65
N HIS A 61 -10.80 -0.29 2.57
CA HIS A 61 -9.76 -1.32 2.46
C HIS A 61 -8.55 -1.04 3.36
N PHE A 62 -8.21 0.23 3.61
CA PHE A 62 -7.22 0.59 4.63
C PHE A 62 -7.64 0.10 6.02
N ALA A 63 -8.89 0.33 6.41
CA ALA A 63 -9.43 -0.10 7.69
C ALA A 63 -9.55 -1.63 7.80
N GLU A 64 -9.93 -2.30 6.71
CA GLU A 64 -9.97 -3.76 6.64
C GLU A 64 -8.58 -4.36 6.85
N ALA A 65 -7.56 -3.89 6.12
CA ALA A 65 -6.18 -4.35 6.27
C ALA A 65 -5.64 -4.12 7.68
N ALA A 66 -5.93 -2.97 8.29
CA ALA A 66 -5.56 -2.66 9.67
C ALA A 66 -6.24 -3.60 10.67
N THR A 67 -7.51 -3.97 10.43
CA THR A 67 -8.27 -4.88 11.29
C THR A 67 -7.75 -6.32 11.15
N MET A 68 -7.44 -6.77 9.94
CA MET A 68 -6.83 -8.08 9.68
C MET A 68 -5.48 -8.23 10.41
N LEU A 69 -4.68 -7.16 10.51
CA LEU A 69 -3.43 -7.17 11.28
C LEU A 69 -3.62 -7.42 12.78
N LEU A 70 -4.76 -7.02 13.34
CA LEU A 70 -5.08 -7.22 14.76
C LEU A 70 -5.58 -8.64 15.04
N GLN A 71 -6.14 -9.30 14.03
CA GLN A 71 -6.64 -10.66 14.14
C GLN A 71 -5.46 -11.65 14.15
N ARG A 72 -5.12 -12.18 15.33
CA ARG A 72 -3.95 -13.06 15.60
C ARG A 72 -3.90 -14.42 14.87
N ARG A 73 -4.77 -14.71 13.90
CA ARG A 73 -4.86 -16.03 13.24
C ARG A 73 -4.53 -15.96 11.75
N PRO A 74 -3.28 -16.23 11.34
CA PRO A 74 -2.96 -16.51 9.95
C PRO A 74 -3.25 -17.99 9.69
N SER A 75 -4.51 -18.37 9.51
CA SER A 75 -4.87 -19.78 9.31
C SER A 75 -5.10 -20.19 7.85
N CYS A 76 -4.89 -19.31 6.87
CA CYS A 76 -5.06 -19.67 5.47
C CYS A 76 -4.22 -18.82 4.51
N VAL A 77 -3.70 -19.43 3.45
CA VAL A 77 -3.04 -18.78 2.31
C VAL A 77 -3.94 -17.68 1.71
N ASN A 78 -5.25 -17.91 1.70
CA ASN A 78 -6.24 -16.93 1.20
C ASN A 78 -6.22 -15.59 1.95
N GLU A 79 -5.82 -15.57 3.22
CA GLU A 79 -5.79 -14.32 4.00
C GLU A 79 -4.67 -13.39 3.55
N ALA A 80 -3.53 -13.93 3.11
CA ALA A 80 -2.44 -13.12 2.58
C ALA A 80 -2.82 -12.47 1.23
N ASP A 81 -3.53 -13.20 0.36
CA ASP A 81 -3.99 -12.69 -0.92
C ASP A 81 -5.14 -11.68 -0.77
N ARG A 82 -6.06 -11.92 0.18
CA ARG A 82 -7.07 -10.94 0.58
C ARG A 82 -6.43 -9.68 1.14
N LEU A 83 -5.44 -9.81 2.03
CA LEU A 83 -4.73 -8.68 2.60
C LEU A 83 -4.00 -7.88 1.52
N ARG A 84 -3.31 -8.55 0.59
CA ARG A 84 -2.68 -7.89 -0.56
C ARG A 84 -3.72 -7.14 -1.41
N SER A 85 -4.87 -7.75 -1.67
CA SER A 85 -5.95 -7.11 -2.43
C SER A 85 -6.46 -5.85 -1.73
N SER A 86 -6.65 -5.89 -0.40
CA SER A 86 -7.01 -4.71 0.38
C SER A 86 -5.92 -3.63 0.34
N LEU A 87 -4.64 -4.00 0.40
CA LEU A 87 -3.55 -3.02 0.27
C LEU A 87 -3.51 -2.36 -1.12
N ILE A 88 -3.75 -3.12 -2.20
CA ILE A 88 -3.85 -2.59 -3.56
C ILE A 88 -4.96 -1.54 -3.65
N GLU A 89 -6.15 -1.86 -3.12
CA GLU A 89 -7.27 -0.93 -3.15
C GLU A 89 -7.06 0.28 -2.24
N ALA A 90 -6.44 0.11 -1.07
CA ALA A 90 -6.11 1.20 -0.15
C ALA A 90 -5.11 2.20 -0.74
N THR A 91 -4.24 1.72 -1.64
CA THR A 91 -3.13 2.50 -2.23
C THR A 91 -3.43 2.99 -3.65
N TYR A 92 -4.65 2.79 -4.14
CA TYR A 92 -5.07 3.26 -5.46
C TYR A 92 -4.85 4.77 -5.60
N GLY A 93 -4.19 5.18 -6.67
CA GLY A 93 -3.78 6.57 -6.92
C GLY A 93 -2.42 6.94 -6.32
N LEU A 94 -1.80 6.07 -5.50
CA LEU A 94 -0.50 6.34 -4.87
C LEU A 94 0.66 5.56 -5.48
N THR A 95 0.41 4.55 -6.30
CA THR A 95 1.44 3.89 -7.11
C THR A 95 1.92 4.84 -8.19
N SER A 96 3.24 4.85 -8.47
CA SER A 96 3.76 5.54 -9.65
C SER A 96 3.11 4.92 -10.87
N ASP A 97 2.44 5.73 -11.70
CA ASP A 97 2.04 5.28 -13.03
C ASP A 97 3.31 5.14 -13.88
N PRO A 98 3.68 3.93 -14.34
CA PRO A 98 4.79 3.79 -15.27
C PRO A 98 4.53 4.52 -16.62
N ALA A 99 3.29 4.98 -16.88
CA ALA A 99 2.88 5.61 -18.13
C ALA A 99 2.73 7.14 -18.10
N SER A 100 3.12 7.84 -17.03
CA SER A 100 3.14 9.31 -17.08
C SER A 100 4.51 9.83 -17.55
N PRO A 101 4.65 10.30 -18.80
CA PRO A 101 5.88 10.95 -19.23
C PRO A 101 6.00 12.26 -18.46
N ARG A 102 7.09 12.40 -17.70
CA ARG A 102 7.47 13.69 -17.11
C ARG A 102 7.41 14.77 -18.20
N ARG A 103 6.48 15.71 -18.07
CA ARG A 103 6.49 17.00 -18.77
C ARG A 103 6.07 18.08 -17.81
#